data_AF-A0A1M4W8V8-F1
#
_entry.id   AF-A0A1M4W8V8-F1
#
_cell.length_a   1.000
_cell.length_b   1.000
_cell.length_c   1.000
_cell.angle_alpha   90.00
_cell.angle_beta   90.00
_cell.angle_gamma   90.00
#
_symmetry.space_group_name_H-M   'P 1'
#
loop_
_entity.id
_entity.type
_entity.pdbx_description
1 polymer ?
#
loop_
_entity_poly.entity_id
_entity_poly.type
_entity_poly.pdbx_seq_one_letter_code
_entity_poly.pdbx_strand_id
1 'polypeptide(L)'
;MFGFAFDTETEPEIIAYMDDVKNIEHKAGIIYRTLRLINVDNVPNLVSAIENAERIYENNGFICFLDDTSIVTRTFIGNIKVIKSKKNNITLMGRVWSNPPGYHKAMKMRLNNEITEKNIWKNFRKEELQGWLVYALHTMKIDEVKENISIEIDGNKFHNLDSFFCALGEEVNGIGGYFGRGIYALFDCLRGDFGVNSISELKWLNHKRSKKLFKTKFDEILQVFADHNVKVILE
;
A
#
# COMPACT_ATOMS: atom_id res chain seq x y z
N MET A 1 8.65 -4.51 13.86
CA MET A 1 8.56 -3.59 15.02
C MET A 1 8.22 -2.20 14.50
N PHE A 2 7.73 -1.29 15.34
CA PHE A 2 7.52 0.11 14.98
C PHE A 2 8.41 1.04 15.81
N GLY A 3 8.73 2.20 15.26
CA GLY A 3 9.44 3.29 15.91
C GLY A 3 8.66 4.60 15.77
N PHE A 4 8.89 5.54 16.68
CA PHE A 4 8.47 6.93 16.51
C PHE A 4 9.72 7.79 16.29
N ALA A 5 9.64 8.72 15.35
CA ALA A 5 10.65 9.76 15.15
C ALA A 5 9.98 11.10 14.86
N PHE A 6 10.62 12.21 15.21
CA PHE A 6 10.16 13.53 14.78
C PHE A 6 10.53 13.80 13.32
N ASP A 7 9.79 14.71 12.69
CA ASP A 7 10.08 15.22 11.36
C ASP A 7 11.10 16.36 11.46
N THR A 8 12.38 16.01 11.35
CA THR A 8 13.51 16.93 11.44
C THR A 8 14.18 17.12 10.09
N GLU A 9 14.99 18.18 9.92
CA GLU A 9 15.77 18.41 8.69
C GLU A 9 16.81 17.30 8.43
N THR A 10 17.22 16.58 9.48
CA THR A 10 18.16 15.45 9.41
C THR A 10 17.45 14.10 9.37
N GLU A 11 18.20 13.02 9.15
CA GLU A 11 17.64 11.66 9.22
C GLU A 11 16.88 11.43 10.54
N PRO A 12 15.66 10.84 10.49
CA PRO A 12 14.85 10.71 11.69
C PRO A 12 15.47 9.73 12.68
N GLU A 13 15.76 10.22 13.88
CA GLU A 13 16.20 9.41 15.02
C GLU A 13 14.99 8.77 15.71
N ILE A 14 15.03 7.45 15.92
CA ILE A 14 13.96 6.74 16.62
C ILE A 14 14.06 7.04 18.12
N ILE A 15 13.05 7.73 18.66
CA ILE A 15 13.02 8.14 20.08
C ILE A 15 12.33 7.11 21.00
N ALA A 16 11.55 6.21 20.42
CA ALA A 16 10.83 5.15 21.12
C ALA A 16 10.45 4.03 20.15
N TYR A 17 10.46 2.81 20.66
CA TYR A 17 10.07 1.59 19.95
C TYR A 17 8.75 1.06 20.49
N MET A 18 7.99 0.36 19.65
CA MET A 18 6.70 -0.23 20.01
C MET A 18 6.42 -1.49 19.19
N ASP A 19 5.70 -2.43 19.79
CA ASP A 19 5.40 -3.72 19.15
C ASP A 19 4.44 -3.55 17.96
N ASP A 20 3.44 -2.67 18.12
CA ASP A 20 2.37 -2.50 17.15
C ASP A 20 1.71 -1.12 17.26
N VAL A 21 1.05 -0.70 16.19
CA VAL A 21 0.29 0.55 16.11
C VAL A 21 -1.09 0.30 15.53
N LYS A 22 -2.12 0.41 16.37
CA LYS A 22 -3.51 0.28 15.93
C LYS A 22 -4.00 1.57 15.29
N ASN A 23 -4.91 1.42 14.33
CA ASN A 23 -5.56 2.52 13.58
C ASN A 23 -4.62 3.32 12.67
N ILE A 24 -3.42 2.84 12.35
CA ILE A 24 -2.48 3.51 11.44
C ILE A 24 -2.95 3.51 9.98
N GLU A 25 -3.77 2.52 9.59
CA GLU A 25 -4.27 2.37 8.23
C GLU A 25 -5.70 2.90 8.08
N HIS A 26 -5.99 3.53 6.94
CA HIS A 26 -7.30 4.06 6.60
C HIS A 26 -7.51 4.16 5.09
N LYS A 27 -8.77 4.08 4.65
CA LYS A 27 -9.10 4.27 3.22
C LYS A 27 -8.92 5.73 2.76
N ALA A 28 -9.13 6.68 3.67
CA ALA A 28 -8.81 8.08 3.40
C ALA A 28 -7.31 8.30 3.56
N GLY A 29 -6.65 8.87 2.55
CA GLY A 29 -5.20 9.09 2.56
C GLY A 29 -4.73 10.04 3.65
N ILE A 30 -5.54 11.03 4.05
CA ILE A 30 -5.24 11.94 5.16
C ILE A 30 -6.47 12.04 6.06
N ILE A 31 -6.30 11.78 7.36
CA ILE A 31 -7.40 11.77 8.32
C ILE A 31 -6.94 12.20 9.71
N TYR A 32 -7.78 12.96 10.41
CA TYR A 32 -7.57 13.25 11.83
C TYR A 32 -8.15 12.12 12.68
N ARG A 33 -7.32 11.42 13.46
CA ARG A 33 -7.76 10.24 14.22
C ARG A 33 -6.84 9.91 15.40
N THR A 34 -7.27 8.93 16.19
CA THR A 34 -6.46 8.35 17.25
C THR A 34 -5.64 7.15 16.77
N LEU A 35 -4.36 7.12 17.12
CA LEU A 35 -3.47 5.97 17.00
C LEU A 35 -3.22 5.39 18.38
N ARG A 36 -3.12 4.06 18.48
CA ARG A 36 -2.77 3.40 19.73
C ARG A 36 -1.45 2.66 19.57
N LEU A 37 -0.42 3.18 20.23
CA LEU A 37 0.90 2.59 20.32
C LEU A 37 0.88 1.49 21.40
N ILE A 38 1.33 0.30 21.03
CA ILE A 38 1.27 -0.90 21.87
C ILE A 38 2.67 -1.27 22.36
N ASN A 39 2.81 -1.46 23.67
CA ASN A 39 4.06 -1.86 24.31
C ASN A 39 5.25 -0.96 23.94
N VAL A 40 5.09 0.34 24.18
CA VAL A 40 6.15 1.33 24.03
C VAL A 40 7.23 1.08 25.09
N ASP A 41 8.49 1.03 24.66
CA ASP A 41 9.66 0.72 25.50
C ASP A 41 9.99 1.82 26.52
N ASN A 42 9.89 3.09 26.13
CA ASN A 42 10.19 4.25 26.98
C ASN A 42 9.06 5.29 26.95
N VAL A 43 7.95 4.96 27.60
CA VAL A 43 6.76 5.83 27.69
C VAL A 43 7.07 7.23 28.24
N PRO A 44 7.82 7.42 29.35
CA PRO A 44 8.08 8.75 29.89
C PRO A 44 8.84 9.65 28.89
N ASN A 45 9.84 9.10 28.20
CA ASN A 45 10.62 9.84 27.21
C ASN A 45 9.73 10.28 26.04
N LEU A 46 8.96 9.35 25.45
CA LEU A 46 8.10 9.65 24.30
C LEU A 46 7.05 10.72 24.64
N VAL A 47 6.39 10.60 25.80
CA VAL A 47 5.37 11.57 26.23
C VAL A 47 6.00 12.95 26.44
N SER A 48 7.11 13.04 27.18
CA SER A 48 7.78 14.32 27.42
C SER A 48 8.26 14.96 26.13
N ALA A 49 8.75 14.17 25.18
CA ALA A 49 9.24 14.68 23.91
C ALA A 49 8.10 15.28 23.07
N ILE A 50 6.95 14.59 22.98
CA ILE A 50 5.76 15.09 22.26
C ILE A 50 5.20 16.37 22.93
N GLU A 51 5.09 16.39 24.26
CA GLU A 51 4.59 17.56 24.99
C GLU A 51 5.52 18.78 24.84
N ASN A 52 6.83 18.56 24.73
CA ASN A 52 7.79 19.63 24.46
C ASN A 52 7.69 20.14 23.01
N ALA A 53 7.59 19.23 22.03
CA ALA A 53 7.43 19.58 20.63
C ALA A 53 6.14 20.38 20.36
N GLU A 54 5.05 20.09 21.09
CA GLU A 54 3.79 20.85 21.02
C GLU A 54 3.98 22.34 21.34
N ARG A 55 4.91 22.69 22.24
CA ARG A 55 5.14 24.06 22.68
C ARG A 55 5.93 24.92 21.68
N ILE A 56 6.68 24.29 20.78
CA ILE A 56 7.57 24.97 19.82
C ILE A 56 7.11 24.86 18.37
N TYR A 57 5.87 24.40 18.13
CA TYR A 57 5.26 24.23 16.79
C TYR A 57 5.95 23.21 15.86
N GLU A 58 6.85 22.37 16.38
CA GLU A 58 7.52 21.27 15.66
C GLU A 58 6.87 19.91 15.96
N ASN A 59 5.54 19.88 16.03
CA ASN A 59 4.80 18.72 16.53
C ASN A 59 4.33 17.76 15.42
N ASN A 60 5.27 17.39 14.56
CA ASN A 60 5.09 16.48 13.45
C ASN A 60 6.13 15.37 13.52
N GLY A 61 5.78 14.18 13.04
CA GLY A 61 6.68 13.05 13.08
C GLY A 61 6.20 11.88 12.24
N PHE A 62 6.86 10.76 12.44
CA PHE A 62 6.64 9.53 11.71
C PHE A 62 6.41 8.38 12.68
N ILE A 63 5.42 7.56 12.36
CA ILE A 63 5.38 6.16 12.79
C ILE A 63 6.17 5.36 11.75
N CYS A 64 7.35 4.91 12.13
CA CYS A 64 8.27 4.14 11.29
C CYS A 64 7.98 2.66 11.45
N PHE A 65 7.76 1.94 10.35
CA PHE A 65 7.81 0.49 10.34
C PHE A 65 9.25 0.05 10.07
N LEU A 66 9.78 -0.82 10.93
CA LEU A 66 11.20 -1.15 11.01
C LEU A 66 11.45 -2.61 10.65
N ASP A 67 12.56 -2.86 9.94
CA ASP A 67 13.28 -4.13 9.96
C ASP A 67 14.40 -4.10 11.02
N ASP A 68 15.24 -5.14 11.09
CA ASP A 68 16.29 -5.26 12.12
C ASP A 68 17.38 -4.18 12.04
N THR A 69 17.49 -3.48 10.90
CA THR A 69 18.61 -2.58 10.60
C THR A 69 18.18 -1.20 10.08
N SER A 70 16.93 -1.04 9.64
CA SER A 70 16.51 0.13 8.86
C SER A 70 15.01 0.42 8.95
N ILE A 71 14.65 1.66 8.55
CA ILE A 71 13.26 2.07 8.38
C ILE A 71 12.76 1.59 7.02
N VAL A 72 11.79 0.67 7.03
CA VAL A 72 11.20 0.09 5.81
C VAL A 72 10.18 1.03 5.17
N THR A 73 9.34 1.66 6.00
CA THR A 73 8.36 2.66 5.54
C THR A 73 7.94 3.56 6.69
N ARG A 74 7.37 4.73 6.36
CA ARG A 74 7.00 5.76 7.34
C ARG A 74 5.54 6.17 7.11
N THR A 75 4.83 6.39 8.20
CA THR A 75 3.50 7.03 8.20
C THR A 75 3.62 8.36 8.90
N PHE A 76 3.45 9.45 8.16
CA PHE A 76 3.47 10.80 8.74
C PHE A 76 2.27 11.02 9.66
N ILE A 77 2.52 11.66 10.79
CA ILE A 77 1.51 12.16 11.72
C ILE A 77 1.86 13.59 12.14
N GLY A 78 0.93 14.51 11.93
CA GLY A 78 1.09 15.92 12.33
C GLY A 78 0.12 16.34 13.43
N ASN A 79 0.45 17.44 14.10
CA ASN A 79 -0.33 18.01 15.21
C ASN A 79 -0.61 16.98 16.31
N ILE A 80 0.45 16.32 16.78
CA ILE A 80 0.36 15.12 17.63
C ILE A 80 0.00 15.52 19.06
N LYS A 81 -0.98 14.85 19.66
CA LYS A 81 -1.32 15.04 21.09
C LYS A 81 -1.38 13.72 21.81
N VAL A 82 -0.80 13.66 23.00
CA VAL A 82 -0.98 12.51 23.91
C VAL A 82 -2.35 12.63 24.56
N ILE A 83 -3.26 11.71 24.26
CA ILE A 83 -4.61 11.69 24.84
C ILE A 83 -4.68 10.79 26.06
N LYS A 84 -3.87 9.73 26.07
CA LYS A 84 -3.84 8.75 27.15
C LYS A 84 -2.50 8.05 27.20
N SER A 85 -1.97 7.89 28.40
CA SER A 85 -0.85 7.01 28.69
C SER A 85 -1.25 6.07 29.82
N LYS A 86 -1.15 4.75 29.60
CA LYS A 86 -1.47 3.73 30.61
C LYS A 86 -0.53 2.53 30.48
N LYS A 87 0.28 2.30 31.51
CA LYS A 87 1.38 1.32 31.46
C LYS A 87 2.24 1.60 30.22
N ASN A 88 2.48 0.60 29.39
CA ASN A 88 3.30 0.71 28.19
C ASN A 88 2.47 1.02 26.93
N ASN A 89 1.23 1.52 27.07
CA ASN A 89 0.38 1.88 25.93
C ASN A 89 0.12 3.38 25.90
N ILE A 90 0.25 3.98 24.72
CA ILE A 90 -0.02 5.40 24.49
C ILE A 90 -1.09 5.53 23.41
N THR A 91 -2.04 6.44 23.62
CA THR A 91 -2.97 6.89 22.59
C THR A 91 -2.59 8.29 22.16
N LEU A 92 -2.23 8.41 20.89
CA LEU A 92 -1.97 9.67 20.22
C LEU A 92 -3.21 10.10 19.44
N MET A 93 -3.39 11.40 19.27
CA MET A 93 -4.33 11.99 18.31
C MET A 93 -3.56 12.90 17.38
N GLY A 94 -3.88 12.87 16.08
CA GLY A 94 -3.21 13.71 15.11
C GLY A 94 -3.76 13.55 13.70
N ARG A 95 -3.21 14.32 12.76
CA ARG A 95 -3.49 14.21 11.33
C ARG A 95 -2.55 13.17 10.71
N VAL A 96 -3.09 12.01 10.41
CA VAL A 96 -2.34 10.85 9.92
C VAL A 96 -2.44 10.73 8.41
N TRP A 97 -1.31 10.55 7.74
CA TRP A 97 -1.24 10.26 6.31
C TRP A 97 -1.25 8.74 6.11
N SER A 98 -2.44 8.17 6.12
CA SER A 98 -2.63 6.72 6.23
C SER A 98 -2.48 6.03 4.88
N ASN A 99 -1.81 4.88 4.88
CA ASN A 99 -1.96 3.89 3.82
C ASN A 99 -3.29 3.10 3.98
N PRO A 100 -3.85 2.52 2.89
CA PRO A 100 -5.05 1.71 2.99
C PRO A 100 -4.86 0.47 3.86
N PRO A 101 -5.96 -0.09 4.42
CA PRO A 101 -5.90 -1.35 5.16
C PRO A 101 -5.16 -2.43 4.36
N GLY A 102 -4.34 -3.24 5.03
CA GLY A 102 -3.58 -4.34 4.42
C GLY A 102 -2.15 -3.98 4.01
N TYR A 103 -1.76 -2.72 4.00
CA TYR A 103 -0.42 -2.28 3.58
C TYR A 103 0.69 -2.85 4.49
N HIS A 104 0.57 -2.69 5.80
CA HIS A 104 1.54 -3.21 6.77
C HIS A 104 1.53 -4.72 6.85
N LYS A 105 0.37 -5.36 6.59
CA LYS A 105 0.29 -6.83 6.46
C LYS A 105 1.16 -7.29 5.29
N ALA A 106 1.03 -6.66 4.11
CA ALA A 106 1.86 -6.99 2.95
C ALA A 106 3.35 -6.68 3.18
N MET A 107 3.68 -5.55 3.82
CA MET A 107 5.06 -5.23 4.20
C MET A 107 5.66 -6.28 5.15
N LYS A 108 4.91 -6.74 6.15
CA LYS A 108 5.38 -7.81 7.05
C LYS A 108 5.62 -9.11 6.30
N MET A 109 4.71 -9.49 5.41
CA MET A 109 4.89 -10.68 4.56
C MET A 109 6.15 -10.56 3.69
N ARG A 110 6.43 -9.39 3.12
CA ARG A 110 7.66 -9.14 2.36
C ARG A 110 8.92 -9.35 3.21
N LEU A 111 8.98 -8.75 4.40
CA LEU A 111 10.15 -8.88 5.29
C LEU A 111 10.39 -10.32 5.72
N ASN A 112 9.32 -11.10 5.86
CA ASN A 112 9.38 -12.52 6.19
C ASN A 112 9.61 -13.44 4.98
N ASN A 113 9.81 -12.89 3.77
CA ASN A 113 9.90 -13.64 2.52
C ASN A 113 8.70 -14.56 2.26
N GLU A 114 7.50 -14.13 2.64
CA GLU A 114 6.25 -14.89 2.50
C GLU A 114 5.55 -14.66 1.15
N ILE A 115 6.05 -13.76 0.30
CA ILE A 115 5.48 -13.45 -1.03
C ILE A 115 6.28 -14.21 -2.10
N THR A 116 6.01 -15.51 -2.23
CA THR A 116 6.84 -16.46 -3.02
C THR A 116 6.17 -16.96 -4.29
N GLU A 117 4.88 -16.73 -4.47
CA GLU A 117 4.11 -17.17 -5.63
C GLU A 117 2.97 -16.20 -5.97
N LYS A 118 2.42 -16.32 -7.18
CA LYS A 118 1.26 -15.53 -7.60
C LYS A 118 0.04 -15.88 -6.75
N ASN A 119 -0.89 -14.94 -6.64
CA ASN A 119 -2.19 -15.05 -5.96
C ASN A 119 -2.15 -15.04 -4.43
N ILE A 120 -1.02 -14.74 -3.79
CA ILE A 120 -0.93 -14.64 -2.32
C ILE A 120 -1.85 -13.53 -1.77
N TRP A 121 -2.13 -12.50 -2.56
CA TRP A 121 -3.13 -11.47 -2.25
C TRP A 121 -4.54 -12.03 -1.99
N LYS A 122 -4.85 -13.27 -2.42
CA LYS A 122 -6.14 -13.92 -2.09
C LYS A 122 -6.32 -14.19 -0.61
N ASN A 123 -5.23 -14.21 0.17
CA ASN A 123 -5.26 -14.31 1.63
C ASN A 123 -5.61 -12.99 2.32
N PHE A 124 -5.85 -11.92 1.56
CA PHE A 124 -6.28 -10.61 2.03
C PHE A 124 -7.79 -10.50 1.94
N ARG A 125 -8.39 -9.83 2.92
CA ARG A 125 -9.80 -9.46 2.86
C ARG A 125 -10.00 -8.43 1.76
N LYS A 126 -11.23 -8.32 1.24
CA LYS A 126 -11.57 -7.37 0.17
C LYS A 126 -11.14 -5.94 0.50
N GLU A 127 -11.37 -5.50 1.73
CA GLU A 127 -11.00 -4.17 2.22
C GLU A 127 -9.49 -3.94 2.38
N GLU A 128 -8.69 -5.01 2.30
CA GLU A 128 -7.23 -4.98 2.45
C GLU A 128 -6.48 -4.97 1.10
N LEU A 129 -7.18 -5.24 -0.02
CA LEU A 129 -6.54 -5.38 -1.33
C LEU A 129 -5.95 -4.05 -1.85
N GLN A 130 -6.54 -2.91 -1.49
CA GLN A 130 -5.93 -1.62 -1.80
C GLN A 130 -4.62 -1.40 -1.02
N GLY A 131 -4.46 -1.97 0.17
CA GLY A 131 -3.19 -1.97 0.89
C GLY A 131 -2.14 -2.83 0.20
N TRP A 132 -2.53 -4.01 -0.30
CA TRP A 132 -1.66 -4.85 -1.14
C TRP A 132 -1.20 -4.11 -2.40
N LEU A 133 -2.11 -3.43 -3.11
CA LEU A 133 -1.77 -2.70 -4.33
C LEU A 133 -0.84 -1.51 -4.08
N VAL A 134 -1.01 -0.79 -2.96
CA VAL A 134 -0.06 0.28 -2.57
C VAL A 134 1.29 -0.30 -2.16
N TYR A 135 1.29 -1.44 -1.48
CA TYR A 135 2.52 -2.19 -1.21
C TYR A 135 3.23 -2.56 -2.52
N ALA A 136 2.52 -3.15 -3.48
CA ALA A 136 3.08 -3.57 -4.75
C ALA A 136 3.68 -2.37 -5.50
N LEU A 137 2.99 -1.22 -5.54
CA LEU A 137 3.51 0.02 -6.13
C LEU A 137 4.83 0.47 -5.50
N HIS A 138 4.91 0.56 -4.17
CA HIS A 138 6.09 1.07 -3.48
C HIS A 138 7.27 0.10 -3.43
N THR A 139 7.02 -1.18 -3.70
CA THR A 139 8.05 -2.24 -3.56
C THR A 139 8.41 -2.92 -4.87
N MET A 140 7.74 -2.54 -5.96
CA MET A 140 8.07 -2.97 -7.31
C MET A 140 9.53 -2.65 -7.62
N LYS A 141 10.25 -3.66 -8.12
CA LYS A 141 11.58 -3.52 -8.69
C LYS A 141 11.48 -3.74 -10.18
N ILE A 142 11.96 -2.77 -10.96
CA ILE A 142 12.02 -2.88 -12.42
C ILE A 142 13.45 -3.24 -12.76
N ASP A 143 13.71 -4.54 -12.90
CA ASP A 143 15.04 -5.04 -13.31
C ASP A 143 15.20 -4.98 -14.83
N GLU A 144 14.11 -5.21 -15.56
CA GLU A 144 14.04 -5.13 -17.02
C GLU A 144 12.73 -4.45 -17.45
N VAL A 145 12.83 -3.52 -18.39
CA VAL A 145 11.67 -2.90 -19.01
C VAL A 145 11.24 -3.76 -20.18
N LYS A 146 10.02 -4.30 -20.11
CA LYS A 146 9.49 -5.17 -21.17
C LYS A 146 8.76 -4.35 -22.24
N GLU A 147 8.81 -4.85 -23.47
CA GLU A 147 8.13 -4.27 -24.63
C GLU A 147 7.34 -5.34 -25.38
N ASN A 148 6.23 -4.91 -25.99
CA ASN A 148 5.41 -5.72 -26.88
C ASN A 148 4.91 -7.04 -26.26
N ILE A 149 4.72 -7.07 -24.93
CA ILE A 149 4.36 -8.31 -24.23
C ILE A 149 2.91 -8.73 -24.48
N SER A 150 2.66 -10.04 -24.43
CA SER A 150 1.32 -10.60 -24.42
C SER A 150 1.03 -11.19 -23.05
N ILE A 151 -0.15 -10.89 -22.51
CA ILE A 151 -0.57 -11.34 -21.18
C ILE A 151 -1.93 -12.03 -21.23
N GLU A 152 -2.18 -12.94 -20.29
CA GLU A 152 -3.45 -13.64 -20.16
C GLU A 152 -4.00 -13.46 -18.75
N ILE A 153 -5.27 -13.09 -18.64
CA ILE A 153 -6.00 -13.03 -17.37
C ILE A 153 -7.26 -13.90 -17.43
N ASP A 154 -7.61 -14.51 -16.29
CA ASP A 154 -8.80 -15.35 -16.16
C ASP A 154 -9.80 -14.72 -15.18
N GLY A 155 -10.99 -14.39 -15.69
CA GLY A 155 -12.11 -13.81 -14.94
C GLY A 155 -12.58 -14.66 -13.76
N ASN A 156 -12.24 -15.95 -13.69
CA ASN A 156 -12.50 -16.80 -12.53
C ASN A 156 -11.52 -16.58 -11.38
N LYS A 157 -10.35 -15.97 -11.60
CA LYS A 157 -9.31 -15.81 -10.58
C LYS A 157 -9.52 -14.62 -9.66
N PHE A 158 -10.44 -13.71 -9.97
CA PHE A 158 -10.73 -12.49 -9.19
C PHE A 158 -12.23 -12.23 -9.05
N HIS A 159 -12.63 -11.51 -7.99
CA HIS A 159 -14.03 -11.37 -7.57
C HIS A 159 -14.46 -9.94 -7.21
N ASN A 160 -13.58 -8.97 -7.41
CA ASN A 160 -13.84 -7.53 -7.34
C ASN A 160 -12.74 -6.78 -8.13
N LEU A 161 -12.89 -5.46 -8.32
CA LEU A 161 -11.93 -4.66 -9.09
C LEU A 161 -10.52 -4.69 -8.49
N ASP A 162 -10.39 -4.58 -7.17
CA ASP A 162 -9.08 -4.58 -6.51
C ASP A 162 -8.35 -5.92 -6.77
N SER A 163 -9.07 -7.05 -6.68
CA SER A 163 -8.50 -8.35 -7.02
C SER A 163 -8.18 -8.52 -8.51
N PHE A 164 -8.87 -7.81 -9.41
CA PHE A 164 -8.51 -7.77 -10.83
C PHE A 164 -7.17 -7.04 -11.02
N PHE A 165 -7.00 -5.89 -10.37
CA PHE A 165 -5.73 -5.15 -10.43
C PHE A 165 -4.58 -5.94 -9.79
N CYS A 166 -4.84 -6.74 -8.74
CA CYS A 166 -3.82 -7.63 -8.18
C CYS A 166 -3.41 -8.71 -9.18
N ALA A 167 -4.38 -9.37 -9.83
CA ALA A 167 -4.11 -10.38 -10.85
C ALA A 167 -3.38 -9.79 -12.06
N LEU A 168 -3.83 -8.63 -12.56
CA LEU A 168 -3.20 -7.94 -13.69
C LEU A 168 -1.76 -7.54 -13.37
N GLY A 169 -1.52 -6.98 -12.18
CA GLY A 169 -0.17 -6.63 -11.73
C GLY A 169 0.77 -7.84 -11.70
N GLU A 170 0.26 -9.00 -11.27
CA GLU A 170 1.06 -10.23 -11.26
C GLU A 170 1.32 -10.82 -12.65
N GLU A 171 0.37 -10.72 -13.57
CA GLU A 171 0.57 -11.15 -14.95
C GLU A 171 1.54 -10.25 -15.70
N VAL A 172 1.51 -8.95 -15.40
CA VAL A 172 2.42 -8.00 -16.03
C VAL A 172 3.81 -8.06 -15.42
N ASN A 173 3.93 -7.93 -14.10
CA ASN A 173 5.21 -7.68 -13.41
C ASN A 173 5.67 -8.81 -12.49
N GLY A 174 5.06 -10.00 -12.58
CA GLY A 174 5.48 -11.18 -11.82
C GLY A 174 4.94 -11.19 -10.39
N ILE A 175 5.48 -12.05 -9.53
CA ILE A 175 4.97 -12.29 -8.17
C ILE A 175 4.90 -10.98 -7.37
N GLY A 176 3.73 -10.65 -6.83
CA GLY A 176 3.52 -9.39 -6.10
C GLY A 176 3.60 -8.13 -6.96
N GLY A 177 3.60 -8.27 -8.29
CA GLY A 177 3.75 -7.17 -9.23
C GLY A 177 2.60 -6.15 -9.19
N TYR A 178 2.92 -4.92 -9.58
CA TYR A 178 1.97 -3.81 -9.68
C TYR A 178 1.72 -3.45 -11.13
N PHE A 179 0.44 -3.24 -11.50
CA PHE A 179 0.09 -2.63 -12.79
C PHE A 179 -1.26 -1.92 -12.68
N GLY A 180 -1.29 -0.92 -11.81
CA GLY A 180 -2.46 -0.10 -11.51
C GLY A 180 -3.21 -0.55 -10.26
N ARG A 181 -3.94 0.39 -9.65
CA ARG A 181 -4.81 0.17 -8.47
C ARG A 181 -6.21 0.75 -8.65
N GLY A 182 -6.58 0.99 -9.90
CA GLY A 182 -7.75 1.72 -10.36
C GLY A 182 -7.60 2.04 -11.84
N ILE A 183 -8.68 2.47 -12.50
CA ILE A 183 -8.69 2.69 -13.95
C ILE A 183 -7.73 3.81 -14.37
N TYR A 184 -7.68 4.92 -13.62
CA TYR A 184 -6.70 5.98 -13.88
C TYR A 184 -5.25 5.52 -13.66
N ALA A 185 -5.00 4.74 -12.61
CA ALA A 185 -3.66 4.19 -12.37
C ALA A 185 -3.26 3.15 -13.43
N LEU A 186 -4.22 2.40 -14.00
CA LEU A 186 -3.98 1.53 -15.15
C LEU A 186 -3.62 2.35 -16.39
N PHE A 187 -4.34 3.44 -16.64
CA PHE A 187 -4.01 4.38 -17.71
C PHE A 187 -2.59 4.93 -17.56
N ASP A 188 -2.20 5.35 -16.35
CA ASP A 188 -0.82 5.80 -16.08
C ASP A 188 0.20 4.67 -16.31
N CYS A 189 -0.11 3.44 -15.89
CA CYS A 189 0.77 2.29 -16.08
C CYS A 189 1.03 1.95 -17.55
N LEU A 190 0.03 2.11 -18.41
CA LEU A 190 0.14 1.86 -19.85
C LEU A 190 0.95 2.94 -20.59
N ARG A 191 1.33 4.04 -19.93
CA ARG A 191 2.18 5.10 -20.51
C ARG A 191 3.68 4.87 -20.29
N GLY A 192 4.09 3.82 -19.59
CA GLY A 192 5.49 3.52 -19.28
C GLY A 192 5.86 3.78 -17.81
N ASP A 193 7.12 3.57 -17.43
CA ASP A 193 7.69 3.72 -16.07
C ASP A 193 7.20 2.72 -15.01
N PHE A 194 6.32 1.78 -15.36
CA PHE A 194 5.83 0.72 -14.48
C PHE A 194 6.25 -0.69 -14.92
N GLY A 195 7.49 -0.82 -15.44
CA GLY A 195 8.10 -2.10 -15.83
C GLY A 195 7.69 -2.62 -17.21
N VAL A 196 6.80 -1.92 -17.90
CA VAL A 196 6.38 -2.23 -19.27
C VAL A 196 6.20 -0.95 -20.07
N ASN A 197 6.84 -0.88 -21.23
CA ASN A 197 6.67 0.20 -22.19
C ASN A 197 5.48 -0.04 -23.13
N SER A 198 5.16 -1.31 -23.46
CA SER A 198 4.00 -1.65 -24.28
C SER A 198 3.49 -3.07 -24.04
N ILE A 199 2.16 -3.22 -24.07
CA ILE A 199 1.46 -4.51 -24.08
C ILE A 199 0.82 -4.64 -25.46
N SER A 200 1.15 -5.70 -26.19
CA SER A 200 0.64 -5.95 -27.53
C SER A 200 -0.75 -6.57 -27.51
N GLU A 201 -0.94 -7.53 -26.59
CA GLU A 201 -2.15 -8.34 -26.52
C GLU A 201 -2.51 -8.67 -25.07
N LEU A 202 -3.81 -8.60 -24.78
CA LEU A 202 -4.43 -9.10 -23.56
C LEU A 202 -5.48 -10.14 -23.91
N LYS A 203 -5.23 -11.39 -23.54
CA LYS A 203 -6.23 -12.45 -23.61
C LYS A 203 -7.01 -12.51 -22.30
N TRP A 204 -8.33 -12.34 -22.36
CA TRP A 204 -9.21 -12.29 -21.19
C TRP A 204 -10.15 -13.50 -21.21
N LEU A 205 -9.73 -14.57 -20.55
CA LEU A 205 -10.52 -15.77 -20.38
C LEU A 205 -11.69 -15.53 -19.41
N ASN A 206 -12.82 -16.19 -19.66
CA ASN A 206 -14.02 -16.10 -18.83
C ASN A 206 -14.50 -14.66 -18.62
N HIS A 207 -14.32 -13.79 -19.63
CA HIS A 207 -14.56 -12.35 -19.52
C HIS A 207 -16.01 -12.01 -19.15
N LYS A 208 -16.98 -12.85 -19.54
CA LYS A 208 -18.41 -12.67 -19.21
C LYS A 208 -18.65 -12.54 -17.70
N ARG A 209 -17.85 -13.23 -16.88
CA ARG A 209 -17.88 -13.11 -15.42
C ARG A 209 -17.42 -11.72 -14.99
N SER A 210 -16.30 -11.24 -15.52
CA SER A 210 -15.76 -9.90 -15.26
C SER A 210 -16.74 -8.81 -15.71
N LYS A 211 -17.37 -8.96 -16.88
CA LYS A 211 -18.39 -8.04 -17.39
C LYS A 211 -19.58 -7.93 -16.44
N LYS A 212 -20.13 -9.06 -15.97
CA LYS A 212 -21.22 -9.07 -14.99
C LYS A 212 -20.81 -8.41 -13.66
N LEU A 213 -19.58 -8.65 -13.23
CA LEU A 213 -19.06 -8.18 -11.96
C LEU A 213 -18.75 -6.67 -11.97
N PHE A 214 -18.16 -6.16 -13.04
CA PHE A 214 -17.67 -4.76 -13.13
C PHE A 214 -18.68 -3.80 -13.74
N LYS A 215 -19.72 -4.30 -14.44
CA LYS A 215 -20.73 -3.48 -15.11
C LYS A 215 -20.04 -2.49 -16.06
N THR A 216 -20.38 -1.19 -16.03
CA THR A 216 -19.81 -0.15 -16.91
C THR A 216 -18.29 -0.07 -16.82
N LYS A 217 -17.71 -0.39 -15.67
CA LYS A 217 -16.25 -0.36 -15.49
C LYS A 217 -15.53 -1.42 -16.32
N PHE A 218 -16.22 -2.47 -16.76
CA PHE A 218 -15.64 -3.41 -17.72
C PHE A 218 -15.36 -2.71 -19.04
N ASP A 219 -16.32 -1.94 -19.55
CA ASP A 219 -16.19 -1.21 -20.81
C ASP A 219 -15.17 -0.06 -20.68
N GLU A 220 -15.11 0.61 -19.51
CA GLU A 220 -14.06 1.62 -19.21
C GLU A 220 -12.65 1.01 -19.25
N ILE A 221 -12.46 -0.20 -18.69
CA ILE A 221 -11.17 -0.90 -18.73
C ILE A 221 -10.80 -1.26 -20.18
N LEU A 222 -11.75 -1.76 -20.98
CA LEU A 222 -11.51 -2.05 -22.39
C LEU A 222 -11.12 -0.79 -23.17
N GLN A 223 -11.76 0.34 -22.88
CA GLN A 223 -11.42 1.61 -23.51
C GLN A 223 -9.98 2.02 -23.18
N VAL A 224 -9.55 1.91 -21.91
CA VAL A 224 -8.17 2.22 -21.52
C VAL A 224 -7.14 1.36 -22.27
N PHE A 225 -7.41 0.06 -22.45
CA PHE A 225 -6.57 -0.82 -23.25
C PHE A 225 -6.56 -0.41 -24.73
N ALA A 226 -7.73 -0.09 -25.31
CA ALA A 226 -7.85 0.35 -26.69
C ALA A 226 -7.11 1.68 -26.95
N ASP A 227 -7.20 2.64 -26.03
CA ASP A 227 -6.50 3.94 -26.11
C ASP A 227 -4.98 3.79 -26.16
N HIS A 228 -4.45 2.67 -25.67
CA HIS A 228 -3.02 2.32 -25.68
C HIS A 228 -2.68 1.24 -26.72
N ASN A 229 -3.55 1.02 -27.71
CA ASN A 229 -3.37 0.05 -28.80
C ASN A 229 -3.15 -1.40 -28.34
N VAL A 230 -3.65 -1.76 -27.15
CA VAL A 230 -3.60 -3.15 -26.66
C VAL A 230 -4.73 -3.94 -27.32
N LYS A 231 -4.39 -4.99 -28.05
CA LYS A 231 -5.39 -5.90 -28.64
C LYS A 231 -6.01 -6.76 -27.54
N VAL A 232 -7.28 -6.55 -27.23
CA VAL A 232 -7.99 -7.37 -26.23
C VAL A 232 -8.78 -8.50 -26.91
N ILE A 233 -8.50 -9.74 -26.53
CA ILE A 233 -9.24 -10.94 -26.97
C ILE A 233 -10.13 -11.41 -25.83
N LEU A 234 -11.44 -11.50 -26.08
CA LEU A 234 -12.44 -11.89 -25.09
C LEU A 234 -12.90 -13.33 -25.33
N GLU A 235 -12.66 -14.23 -24.37
CA GLU A 235 -13.04 -15.66 -24.43
C GLU A 235 -14.00 -16.06 -23.29
#